data_AF-A0A946WRI3-F1
#
_entry.id   AF-A0A946WRI3-F1
#
_cell.length_a   1.000
_cell.length_b   1.000
_cell.length_c   1.000
_cell.angle_alpha   90.00
_cell.angle_beta   90.00
_cell.angle_gamma   90.00
#
_symmetry.space_group_name_H-M   'P 1'
#
loop_
_entity.id
_entity.type
_entity.pdbx_description
1 polymer ?
#
loop_
_entity_poly.entity_id
_entity_poly.type
_entity_poly.pdbx_seq_one_letter_code
_entity_poly.pdbx_strand_id
1 'polypeptide(L)'
;MRVWINRSGFVSLLLMIALVFISSCGKDQKQDETHSEVELFAKAQELQKNKKHAEAVEIYRQITRDFPKTKQGANSQFMIGYTYANDIKDFEQAQIELKRFLDNCSDIADAGLIEGAKFELENMGKNIDEIPILIQSDDTKDTTAASHK
;
A
#
# COMPACT_ATOMS: atom_id res chain seq x y z
N MET A 1 -29.94 -19.04 73.00
CA MET A 1 -30.16 -18.21 71.79
C MET A 1 -29.01 -18.41 70.82
N ARG A 2 -29.26 -19.07 69.68
CA ARG A 2 -28.43 -18.99 68.47
C ARG A 2 -29.27 -19.50 67.31
N VAL A 3 -29.80 -18.56 66.54
CA VAL A 3 -30.56 -18.83 65.31
C VAL A 3 -29.58 -19.40 64.29
N TRP A 4 -29.85 -20.62 63.85
CA TRP A 4 -29.20 -21.26 62.73
C TRP A 4 -29.98 -20.84 61.48
N ILE A 5 -29.56 -19.76 60.82
CA ILE A 5 -30.07 -19.41 59.50
C ILE A 5 -29.14 -19.99 58.44
N ASN A 6 -29.77 -20.78 57.59
CA ASN A 6 -29.24 -21.73 56.64
C ASN A 6 -28.39 -21.02 55.57
N ARG A 7 -27.07 -21.27 55.55
CA ARG A 7 -26.12 -20.67 54.57
C ARG A 7 -26.23 -21.25 53.16
N SER A 8 -27.09 -22.24 52.94
CA SER A 8 -27.14 -23.03 51.70
C SER A 8 -28.14 -22.52 50.64
N GLY A 9 -29.03 -21.59 50.98
CA GLY A 9 -29.99 -21.01 50.02
C GLY A 9 -29.45 -19.82 49.23
N PHE A 10 -28.48 -19.09 49.79
CA PHE A 10 -27.95 -17.86 49.17
C PHE A 10 -26.80 -18.12 48.19
N VAL A 11 -26.04 -19.21 48.40
CA VAL A 11 -24.96 -19.61 47.47
C VAL A 11 -25.55 -20.13 46.14
N SER A 12 -26.71 -20.79 46.18
CA SER A 12 -27.37 -21.27 44.96
C SER A 12 -28.10 -20.16 44.18
N LEU A 13 -28.56 -19.10 44.84
CA LEU A 13 -29.18 -17.95 44.17
C LEU A 13 -28.14 -16.98 43.58
N LEU A 14 -26.95 -16.88 44.19
CA LEU A 14 -25.82 -16.15 43.61
C LEU A 14 -25.15 -16.88 42.42
N LEU A 15 -25.32 -18.19 42.29
CA LEU A 15 -24.88 -18.96 41.12
C LEU A 15 -25.79 -18.80 39.89
N MET A 16 -27.05 -18.41 40.08
CA MET A 16 -28.00 -18.16 38.98
C MET A 16 -27.98 -16.70 38.49
N ILE A 17 -27.55 -15.74 39.31
CA ILE A 17 -27.41 -14.32 38.90
C ILE A 17 -26.09 -14.08 38.12
N ALA A 18 -25.11 -14.99 38.21
CA ALA A 18 -23.85 -14.91 37.47
C ALA A 18 -23.96 -15.27 35.96
N LEU A 19 -25.12 -15.75 35.48
CA LEU A 19 -25.32 -16.10 34.08
C LEU A 19 -26.05 -15.03 33.24
N VAL A 20 -26.38 -13.87 33.82
CA VAL A 20 -27.14 -12.80 33.13
C VAL A 20 -26.28 -11.59 32.73
N PHE A 21 -24.95 -11.64 32.90
CA PHE A 21 -24.04 -10.56 32.46
C PHE A 21 -22.89 -11.06 31.57
N ILE A 22 -23.19 -11.91 30.57
CA ILE A 22 -22.29 -12.11 29.41
C ILE A 22 -23.05 -11.82 28.11
N SER A 23 -23.74 -10.68 28.09
CA SER A 23 -24.14 -9.99 26.86
C SER A 23 -23.58 -8.58 26.86
N SER A 24 -22.32 -8.42 27.30
CA SER A 24 -21.49 -7.44 26.64
C SER A 24 -20.94 -8.17 25.42
N CYS A 25 -21.53 -7.89 24.26
CA CYS A 25 -20.95 -8.23 22.97
C CYS A 25 -19.68 -7.38 22.82
N GLY A 26 -18.68 -7.66 23.65
CA GLY A 26 -17.30 -7.27 23.43
C GLY A 26 -16.88 -8.04 22.20
N LYS A 27 -16.81 -7.35 21.07
CA LYS A 27 -16.01 -7.80 19.95
C LYS A 27 -14.56 -7.82 20.43
N ASP A 28 -14.18 -8.84 21.16
CA ASP A 28 -12.80 -9.26 21.22
C ASP A 28 -12.51 -10.04 19.93
N GLN A 29 -12.71 -9.37 18.79
CA GLN A 29 -11.78 -9.56 17.70
C GLN A 29 -10.48 -9.02 18.26
N LYS A 30 -9.65 -9.93 18.76
CA LYS A 30 -8.22 -9.79 18.61
C LYS A 30 -8.02 -9.69 17.09
N GLN A 31 -8.14 -8.46 16.60
CA GLN A 31 -7.91 -8.10 15.22
C GLN A 31 -6.41 -8.34 15.09
N ASP A 32 -6.08 -9.55 14.68
CA ASP A 32 -4.81 -9.84 14.06
C ASP A 32 -4.80 -8.98 12.80
N GLU A 33 -4.43 -7.70 12.95
CA GLU A 33 -4.34 -6.70 11.89
C GLU A 33 -3.16 -7.02 10.97
N THR A 34 -3.01 -8.28 10.60
CA THR A 34 -2.21 -8.66 9.45
C THR A 34 -3.01 -8.26 8.21
N HIS A 35 -3.01 -6.97 7.87
CA HIS A 35 -3.54 -6.50 6.60
C HIS A 35 -2.75 -7.21 5.50
N SER A 36 -3.43 -7.85 4.56
CA SER A 36 -2.73 -8.47 3.43
C SER A 36 -1.97 -7.40 2.66
N GLU A 37 -0.82 -7.77 2.11
CA GLU A 37 -0.03 -6.98 1.18
C GLU A 37 -0.88 -6.40 0.04
N VAL A 38 -1.94 -7.10 -0.38
CA VAL A 38 -2.89 -6.63 -1.41
C VAL A 38 -3.70 -5.44 -0.91
N GLU A 39 -4.22 -5.51 0.32
CA GLU A 39 -5.03 -4.45 0.92
C GLU A 39 -4.19 -3.21 1.23
N LEU A 40 -2.98 -3.41 1.76
CA LEU A 40 -2.03 -2.32 1.99
C LEU A 40 -1.66 -1.65 0.66
N PHE A 41 -1.42 -2.43 -0.40
CA PHE A 41 -1.10 -1.87 -1.71
C PHE A 41 -2.25 -1.03 -2.26
N ALA A 42 -3.49 -1.53 -2.16
CA ALA A 42 -4.68 -0.79 -2.55
C ALA A 42 -4.86 0.51 -1.75
N LYS A 43 -4.59 0.47 -0.44
CA LYS A 43 -4.61 1.65 0.43
C LYS A 43 -3.58 2.69 -0.01
N ALA A 44 -2.35 2.27 -0.33
CA ALA A 44 -1.31 3.17 -0.82
C ALA A 44 -1.68 3.81 -2.17
N GLN A 45 -2.29 3.05 -3.07
CA GLN A 45 -2.79 3.59 -4.35
C GLN A 45 -3.92 4.62 -4.15
N GLU A 46 -4.83 4.38 -3.22
CA GLU A 46 -5.89 5.34 -2.89
C GLU A 46 -5.31 6.62 -2.27
N LEU A 47 -4.26 6.51 -1.44
CA LEU A 47 -3.54 7.68 -0.93
C LEU A 47 -2.88 8.48 -2.07
N GLN A 48 -2.22 7.82 -3.03
CA GLN A 48 -1.66 8.51 -4.21
C GLN A 48 -2.73 9.22 -5.03
N LYS A 49 -3.85 8.54 -5.32
CA LYS A 49 -4.99 9.13 -6.05
C LYS A 49 -5.51 10.40 -5.36
N ASN A 50 -5.50 10.40 -4.02
CA ASN A 50 -5.88 11.54 -3.20
C ASN A 50 -4.74 12.54 -2.96
N LYS A 51 -3.64 12.45 -3.72
CA LYS A 51 -2.44 13.31 -3.65
C LYS A 51 -1.72 13.29 -2.30
N LYS A 52 -1.94 12.26 -1.49
CA LYS A 52 -1.29 12.03 -0.19
C LYS A 52 -0.03 11.20 -0.39
N HIS A 53 0.90 11.72 -1.20
CA HIS A 53 2.06 10.99 -1.70
C HIS A 53 3.00 10.51 -0.58
N ALA A 54 3.27 11.36 0.41
CA ALA A 54 4.10 10.97 1.56
C ALA A 54 3.47 9.84 2.38
N GLU A 55 2.15 9.90 2.65
CA GLU A 55 1.43 8.83 3.34
C GLU A 55 1.45 7.53 2.53
N ALA A 56 1.30 7.61 1.20
CA ALA A 56 1.38 6.45 0.32
C ALA A 56 2.76 5.79 0.39
N VAL A 57 3.84 6.58 0.36
CA VAL A 57 5.22 6.08 0.49
C VAL A 57 5.39 5.31 1.81
N GLU A 58 4.84 5.80 2.92
CA GLU A 58 4.93 5.09 4.20
C GLU A 58 4.23 3.73 4.19
N ILE A 59 3.07 3.63 3.53
CA ILE A 59 2.38 2.35 3.35
C ILE A 59 3.18 1.43 2.42
N TYR A 60 3.75 1.93 1.32
CA TYR A 60 4.63 1.11 0.48
C TYR A 60 5.87 0.63 1.23
N ARG A 61 6.50 1.48 2.04
CA ARG A 61 7.63 1.10 2.90
C ARG A 61 7.23 0.03 3.92
N GLN A 62 5.98 0.05 4.40
CA GLN A 62 5.47 -1.03 5.23
C GLN A 62 5.43 -2.34 4.44
N ILE A 63 4.88 -2.32 3.23
CA ILE A 63 4.77 -3.53 2.39
C ILE A 63 6.16 -4.10 2.07
N THR A 64 7.16 -3.27 1.77
CA THR A 64 8.51 -3.76 1.46
C THR A 64 9.21 -4.38 2.67
N ARG A 65 8.92 -3.93 3.89
CA ARG A 65 9.45 -4.53 5.12
C ARG A 65 8.75 -5.84 5.47
N ASP A 66 7.42 -5.86 5.37
CA ASP A 66 6.61 -6.96 5.87
C ASP A 66 6.51 -8.10 4.83
N PHE A 67 6.60 -7.76 3.54
CA PHE A 67 6.43 -8.69 2.41
C PHE A 67 7.54 -8.56 1.33
N PRO A 68 8.84 -8.60 1.69
CA PRO A 68 9.94 -8.26 0.78
C PRO A 68 10.10 -9.19 -0.43
N LYS A 69 9.58 -10.43 -0.36
CA LYS A 69 9.75 -11.48 -1.39
C LYS A 69 8.47 -11.75 -2.19
N THR A 70 7.50 -10.83 -2.14
CA THR A 70 6.26 -10.95 -2.91
C THR A 70 6.28 -9.97 -4.09
N LYS A 71 5.39 -10.20 -5.05
CA LYS A 71 5.18 -9.26 -6.15
C LYS A 71 4.77 -7.87 -5.62
N GLN A 72 3.92 -7.81 -4.60
CA GLN A 72 3.50 -6.57 -3.97
C GLN A 72 4.66 -5.87 -3.26
N GLY A 73 5.58 -6.61 -2.63
CA GLY A 73 6.83 -6.06 -2.09
C GLY A 73 7.68 -5.41 -3.18
N ALA A 74 7.96 -6.13 -4.26
CA ALA A 74 8.72 -5.61 -5.41
C ALA A 74 8.03 -4.38 -6.04
N ASN A 75 6.72 -4.47 -6.30
CA ASN A 75 5.93 -3.38 -6.83
C ASN A 75 5.95 -2.16 -5.90
N SER A 76 5.86 -2.37 -4.58
CA SER A 76 5.90 -1.28 -3.60
C SER A 76 7.26 -0.59 -3.60
N GLN A 77 8.36 -1.34 -3.71
CA GLN A 77 9.70 -0.76 -3.79
C GLN A 77 9.86 0.12 -5.05
N PHE A 78 9.33 -0.33 -6.20
CA PHE A 78 9.24 0.51 -7.40
C PHE A 78 8.39 1.76 -7.16
N MET A 79 7.19 1.59 -6.59
CA MET A 79 6.26 2.71 -6.37
C MET A 79 6.85 3.78 -5.44
N ILE A 80 7.66 3.42 -4.44
CA ILE A 80 8.35 4.41 -3.59
C ILE A 80 9.22 5.33 -4.46
N GLY A 81 10.09 4.74 -5.28
CA GLY A 81 10.97 5.49 -6.17
C GLY A 81 10.20 6.33 -7.20
N TYR A 82 9.16 5.72 -7.80
CA TYR A 82 8.29 6.39 -8.77
C TYR A 82 7.55 7.60 -8.16
N THR A 83 6.97 7.46 -6.96
CA THR A 83 6.28 8.56 -6.27
C THR A 83 7.25 9.69 -5.90
N TYR A 84 8.48 9.37 -5.49
CA TYR A 84 9.51 10.40 -5.28
C TYR A 84 9.85 11.15 -6.57
N ALA A 85 10.02 10.45 -7.69
CA ALA A 85 10.34 11.04 -8.99
C ALA A 85 9.21 11.91 -9.55
N ASN A 86 7.98 11.41 -9.46
CA ASN A 86 6.86 11.96 -10.22
C ASN A 86 5.97 12.90 -9.42
N ASP A 87 5.79 12.66 -8.13
CA ASP A 87 4.85 13.42 -7.31
C ASP A 87 5.56 14.35 -6.31
N ILE A 88 6.54 13.82 -5.56
CA ILE A 88 7.24 14.57 -4.50
C ILE A 88 8.35 15.46 -5.10
N LYS A 89 8.92 15.06 -6.25
CA LYS A 89 10.04 15.72 -6.92
C LYS A 89 11.33 15.73 -6.09
N ASP A 90 11.53 14.70 -5.26
CA ASP A 90 12.80 14.42 -4.60
C ASP A 90 13.57 13.40 -5.43
N PHE A 91 14.33 13.90 -6.40
CA PHE A 91 15.06 13.06 -7.35
C PHE A 91 16.21 12.27 -6.71
N GLU A 92 16.76 12.76 -5.59
CA GLU A 92 17.80 12.05 -4.85
C GLU A 92 17.20 10.78 -4.22
N GLN A 93 16.09 10.92 -3.50
CA GLN A 93 15.39 9.77 -2.94
C GLN A 93 14.85 8.84 -4.02
N ALA A 94 14.30 9.39 -5.12
CA ALA A 94 13.85 8.58 -6.25
C ALA A 94 14.98 7.70 -6.80
N GLN A 95 16.16 8.27 -7.02
CA GLN A 95 17.31 7.54 -7.53
C GLN A 95 17.73 6.41 -6.58
N ILE A 96 17.78 6.68 -5.27
CA ILE A 96 18.15 5.69 -4.26
C ILE A 96 17.16 4.52 -4.27
N GLU A 97 15.86 4.81 -4.27
CA GLU A 97 14.81 3.79 -4.12
C GLU A 97 14.59 2.99 -5.40
N LEU A 98 14.72 3.60 -6.59
CA LEU A 98 14.69 2.90 -7.88
C LEU A 98 15.91 1.99 -8.09
N LYS A 99 17.11 2.42 -7.67
CA LYS A 99 18.29 1.53 -7.68
C LYS A 99 18.10 0.35 -6.74
N ARG A 100 17.58 0.60 -5.52
CA ARG A 100 17.25 -0.48 -4.58
C ARG A 100 16.25 -1.49 -5.18
N PHE A 101 15.25 -1.03 -5.92
CA PHE A 101 14.33 -1.90 -6.65
C PHE A 101 15.07 -2.79 -7.67
N LEU A 102 15.91 -2.20 -8.52
CA LEU A 102 16.65 -2.96 -9.54
C LEU A 102 17.62 -3.97 -8.93
N ASP A 103 18.29 -3.60 -7.84
CA ASP A 103 19.29 -4.45 -7.18
C ASP A 103 18.67 -5.65 -6.43
N ASN A 104 17.48 -5.46 -5.84
CA ASN A 104 16.92 -6.43 -4.87
C ASN A 104 15.60 -7.07 -5.29
N CYS A 105 14.96 -6.60 -6.36
CA CYS A 105 13.63 -7.06 -6.75
C CYS A 105 13.53 -7.47 -8.23
N SER A 106 14.60 -7.33 -9.02
CA SER A 106 14.56 -7.57 -10.48
C SER A 106 14.34 -9.04 -10.88
N ASP A 107 14.56 -9.99 -9.97
CA ASP A 107 14.29 -11.42 -10.16
C ASP A 107 12.80 -11.77 -9.97
N ILE A 108 12.06 -10.96 -9.20
CA ILE A 108 10.64 -11.15 -8.87
C ILE A 108 9.71 -10.19 -9.60
N ALA A 109 10.22 -9.02 -10.01
CA ALA A 109 9.42 -7.96 -10.62
C ALA A 109 9.05 -8.25 -12.08
N ASP A 110 7.90 -7.71 -12.49
CA ASP A 110 7.52 -7.72 -13.90
C ASP A 110 8.50 -6.90 -14.75
N ALA A 111 8.87 -7.41 -15.92
CA ALA A 111 9.85 -6.78 -16.81
C ALA A 111 9.50 -5.32 -17.17
N GLY A 112 8.20 -5.00 -17.28
CA GLY A 112 7.75 -3.62 -17.53
C GLY A 112 8.11 -2.65 -16.40
N LEU A 113 8.13 -3.09 -15.14
CA LEU A 113 8.57 -2.26 -14.01
C LEU A 113 10.09 -2.09 -14.00
N ILE A 114 10.83 -3.12 -14.42
CA ILE A 114 12.30 -3.04 -14.56
C ILE A 114 12.67 -2.00 -15.61
N GLU A 115 12.03 -2.06 -16.79
CA GLU A 115 12.26 -1.06 -17.84
C GLU A 115 11.75 0.33 -17.43
N GLY A 116 10.61 0.41 -16.75
CA GLY A 116 10.10 1.66 -16.18
C GLY A 116 11.08 2.30 -15.19
N ALA A 117 11.71 1.51 -14.31
CA ALA A 117 12.67 2.03 -13.35
C ALA A 117 13.93 2.58 -14.02
N LYS A 118 14.45 1.89 -15.04
CA LYS A 118 15.57 2.38 -15.84
C LYS A 118 15.21 3.68 -16.56
N PHE A 119 14.02 3.73 -17.18
CA PHE A 119 13.53 4.91 -17.86
C PHE A 119 13.42 6.12 -16.93
N GLU A 120 12.86 5.93 -15.73
CA GLU A 120 12.79 6.98 -14.71
C GLU A 120 14.22 7.42 -14.33
N LEU A 121 15.11 6.49 -13.99
CA LEU A 121 16.50 6.82 -13.63
C LEU A 121 17.22 7.66 -14.70
N GLU A 122 16.94 7.41 -15.98
CA GLU A 122 17.54 8.12 -17.09
C GLU A 122 16.92 9.50 -17.34
N ASN A 123 15.63 9.71 -17.00
CA ASN A 123 14.84 10.87 -17.44
C ASN A 123 14.23 11.72 -16.32
N MET A 124 14.39 11.32 -15.06
CA MET A 124 13.96 12.10 -13.89
C MET A 124 14.46 13.54 -13.97
N GLY A 125 13.54 14.49 -13.78
CA GLY A 125 13.84 15.93 -13.75
C GLY A 125 14.07 16.58 -15.11
N LYS A 126 14.04 15.82 -16.23
CA LYS A 126 14.08 16.38 -17.57
C LYS A 126 12.74 16.99 -17.97
N ASN A 127 12.78 17.99 -18.84
CA ASN A 127 11.57 18.49 -19.48
C ASN A 127 11.09 17.48 -20.54
N ILE A 128 9.77 17.40 -20.80
CA ILE A 128 9.18 16.43 -21.73
C ILE A 128 9.72 16.60 -23.16
N ASP A 129 10.07 17.84 -23.53
CA ASP A 129 10.67 18.21 -24.82
C ASP A 129 12.08 17.61 -25.03
N GLU A 130 12.68 17.09 -23.96
CA GLU A 130 14.02 16.48 -23.98
C GLU A 130 13.96 14.94 -24.01
N ILE A 131 12.76 14.35 -24.07
CA ILE A 131 12.54 12.90 -24.04
C ILE A 131 12.20 12.39 -25.45
N PRO A 132 13.17 11.85 -26.22
CA PRO A 132 12.99 11.58 -27.66
C PRO A 132 11.89 10.57 -27.99
N ILE A 133 11.59 9.65 -27.06
CA ILE A 133 10.58 8.60 -27.27
C ILE A 133 9.14 9.13 -27.21
N LEU A 134 8.89 10.26 -26.54
CA LEU A 134 7.54 10.84 -26.43
C LEU A 134 7.21 11.80 -27.58
N ILE A 135 8.22 12.32 -28.27
CA ILE A 135 8.04 13.27 -29.39
C ILE A 135 7.45 12.57 -30.62
N GLN A 136 7.77 11.29 -30.85
CA GLN A 136 7.29 10.55 -32.04
C GLN A 136 5.82 10.10 -31.96
N SER A 137 5.19 10.09 -30.78
CA SER A 137 3.78 9.66 -30.66
C SER A 137 2.77 10.74 -31.04
N ASP A 138 3.15 12.01 -31.03
CA ASP A 138 2.23 13.13 -31.23
C ASP A 138 1.97 13.44 -32.71
N ASP A 139 2.91 13.12 -33.60
CA ASP A 139 2.80 13.41 -35.04
C ASP A 139 1.77 12.56 -35.80
N THR A 140 1.14 11.56 -35.17
CA THR A 140 0.22 10.62 -35.87
C THR A 140 -1.27 10.92 -35.70
N LYS A 141 -1.66 11.99 -34.99
CA LYS A 141 -3.09 12.30 -34.76
C LYS A 141 -3.69 13.39 -35.65
N ASP A 142 -2.93 14.03 -36.54
CA ASP A 142 -3.45 15.19 -37.30
C ASP A 142 -3.30 15.10 -38.83
N THR A 143 -3.29 13.89 -39.44
CA THR A 143 -3.30 13.75 -40.92
C THR A 143 -4.33 12.76 -41.47
N THR A 144 -5.47 12.60 -40.80
CA THR A 144 -6.66 11.97 -41.42
C THR A 144 -7.88 12.87 -41.32
N ALA A 145 -7.76 14.11 -41.79
CA ALA A 145 -8.88 15.02 -42.00
C ALA A 145 -8.70 15.89 -43.25
N ALA A 146 -8.23 15.33 -44.38
CA ALA A 146 -8.42 15.95 -45.69
C ALA A 146 -8.15 14.93 -46.81
N SER A 147 -9.23 14.43 -47.42
CA SER A 147 -9.35 14.23 -48.89
C SER A 147 -10.38 13.14 -49.19
N HIS A 148 -11.67 13.48 -49.09
CA HIS A 148 -12.67 12.98 -50.04
C HIS A 148 -13.40 14.22 -50.57
N LYS A 149 -13.02 14.64 -51.78
CA LYS A 149 -13.88 15.37 -52.70
C LYS A 149 -14.15 14.44 -53.88
#